data_AF-A0A1Z5K882-F1
#
_entry.id   AF-A0A1Z5K882-F1
#
_cell.length_a   1.000
_cell.length_b   1.000
_cell.length_c   1.000
_cell.angle_alpha   90.00
_cell.angle_beta   90.00
_cell.angle_gamma   90.00
#
_symmetry.space_group_name_H-M   'P 1'
#
loop_
_entity.id
_entity.type
_entity.pdbx_description
1 polymer ?
#
loop_
_entity_poly.entity_id
_entity_poly.type
_entity_poly.pdbx_seq_one_letter_code
_entity_poly.pdbx_strand_id
1 'polypeptide(L)'
;MERCEGSMLASLISKDWKERNSPEPILIDCSGRLFEYVLEYLRTNEVYLPTLVDRTALEKEFSFYGIEVDMKNVHERNGRKYIEEIAPRIASAQKDLDLLTVERLAIETAAFVELKYVQSRPYQISLPDEVDDSALLQKYPEFFRERLLDRGLLFQSIGVDRNKSWYIKVQSVDT
;
A
#
# COMPACT_ATOMS: atom_id res chain seq x y z
N MET A 1 6.19 -35.37 4.97
CA MET A 1 6.84 -36.05 3.84
C MET A 1 5.87 -36.92 3.02
N GLU A 2 4.65 -37.21 3.51
CA GLU A 2 3.63 -37.97 2.74
C GLU A 2 3.29 -37.35 1.38
N ARG A 3 3.33 -36.01 1.25
CA ARG A 3 3.02 -35.27 0.01
C ARG A 3 4.03 -35.41 -1.12
N CYS A 4 5.20 -35.96 -0.84
CA CYS A 4 6.20 -36.27 -1.87
C CYS A 4 6.48 -37.77 -1.93
N GLU A 5 5.62 -38.61 -1.34
CA GLU A 5 5.80 -40.07 -1.36
C GLU A 5 5.78 -40.59 -2.80
N GLY A 6 6.75 -41.44 -3.15
CA GLY A 6 6.93 -41.93 -4.52
C GLY A 6 7.60 -40.95 -5.49
N SER A 7 7.87 -39.71 -5.08
CA SER A 7 8.55 -38.71 -5.92
C SER A 7 10.06 -38.96 -6.07
N MET A 8 10.68 -38.31 -7.07
CA MET A 8 12.14 -38.28 -7.20
C MET A 8 12.77 -37.66 -5.95
N LEU A 9 12.17 -36.60 -5.41
CA LEU A 9 12.67 -35.92 -4.20
C LEU A 9 12.68 -36.84 -2.97
N ALA A 10 11.61 -37.61 -2.76
CA ALA A 10 11.59 -38.61 -1.69
C ALA A 10 12.58 -39.75 -1.94
N SER A 11 12.84 -40.11 -3.19
CA SER A 11 13.84 -41.12 -3.55
C SER A 11 15.27 -40.65 -3.29
N LEU A 12 15.58 -39.38 -3.56
CA LEU A 12 16.88 -38.77 -3.24
C LEU A 12 17.11 -38.77 -1.73
N ILE A 13 16.13 -38.27 -0.96
CA ILE A 13 16.22 -38.23 0.49
C ILE A 13 16.29 -39.65 1.06
N SER A 14 15.49 -40.60 0.59
CA SER A 14 15.45 -41.96 1.17
C SER A 14 16.66 -42.84 0.81
N LYS A 15 17.30 -42.63 -0.35
CA LYS A 15 18.55 -43.32 -0.70
C LYS A 15 19.73 -42.77 0.08
N ASP A 16 19.88 -41.45 0.13
CA ASP A 16 20.98 -40.82 0.86
C ASP A 16 20.84 -40.97 2.38
N TRP A 17 19.61 -40.85 2.92
CA TRP A 17 19.34 -41.02 4.36
C TRP A 17 19.56 -42.45 4.86
N LYS A 18 19.43 -43.46 3.97
CA LYS A 18 19.68 -44.87 4.33
C LYS A 18 21.15 -45.27 4.19
N GLU A 19 21.91 -44.67 3.27
CA GLU A 19 23.31 -45.06 3.02
C GLU A 19 24.34 -44.18 3.72
N ARG A 20 23.99 -42.95 4.10
CA ARG A 20 24.93 -42.02 4.75
C ARG A 20 24.22 -41.17 5.80
N ASN A 21 24.47 -41.47 7.08
CA ASN A 21 24.48 -40.45 8.14
C ASN A 21 25.70 -39.51 7.96
N SER A 22 25.93 -39.05 6.72
CA SER A 22 26.99 -38.12 6.35
C SER A 22 26.39 -36.71 6.40
N PRO A 23 27.06 -35.72 7.03
CA PRO A 23 26.62 -34.33 7.00
C PRO A 23 26.79 -33.66 5.62
N GLU A 24 27.12 -34.42 4.57
CA GLU A 24 27.35 -33.89 3.24
C GLU A 24 26.03 -33.47 2.56
N PRO A 25 25.99 -32.30 1.93
CA PRO A 25 24.81 -31.82 1.24
C PRO A 25 24.53 -32.62 -0.05
N ILE A 26 23.25 -32.85 -0.35
CA ILE A 26 22.79 -33.39 -1.63
C ILE A 26 22.88 -32.27 -2.68
N LEU A 27 23.62 -32.52 -3.76
CA LEU A 27 23.72 -31.60 -4.89
C LEU A 27 22.71 -31.99 -5.97
N ILE A 28 21.84 -31.03 -6.33
CA ILE A 28 20.83 -31.19 -7.37
C ILE A 28 21.09 -30.13 -8.43
N ASP A 29 21.27 -30.55 -9.68
CA ASP A 29 21.49 -29.66 -10.83
C ASP A 29 20.16 -29.09 -11.35
N CYS A 30 19.54 -28.23 -10.54
CA CYS A 30 18.28 -27.56 -10.84
C CYS A 30 18.28 -26.10 -10.40
N SER A 31 17.20 -25.38 -10.73
CA SER A 31 17.06 -23.99 -10.31
C SER A 31 16.80 -23.91 -8.81
N GLY A 32 17.86 -23.68 -8.03
CA GLY A 32 17.75 -23.46 -6.58
C GLY A 32 16.81 -22.30 -6.20
N ARG A 33 16.62 -21.33 -7.10
CA ARG A 33 15.67 -20.22 -6.91
C ARG A 33 14.21 -20.66 -7.02
N LEU A 34 13.90 -21.64 -7.87
CA LEU A 34 12.53 -22.14 -7.98
C LEU A 34 12.21 -23.20 -6.91
N PHE A 35 13.25 -23.88 -6.42
CA PHE A 35 13.11 -24.91 -5.40
C PHE A 35 12.51 -24.39 -4.08
N GLU A 36 12.70 -23.10 -3.74
CA GLU A 36 12.05 -22.50 -2.57
C GLU A 36 10.52 -22.60 -2.65
N TYR A 37 9.94 -22.41 -3.83
CA TYR A 37 8.49 -22.50 -4.06
C TYR A 37 7.98 -23.94 -4.08
N VAL A 38 8.82 -24.89 -4.53
CA VAL A 38 8.53 -26.33 -4.44
C VAL A 38 8.42 -26.75 -2.97
N LEU A 39 9.38 -26.33 -2.14
CA LEU A 39 9.36 -26.60 -0.70
C LEU A 39 8.17 -25.93 0.00
N GLU A 40 7.87 -24.69 -0.37
CA GLU A 40 6.72 -23.96 0.18
C GLU A 40 5.43 -24.72 -0.11
N TYR A 41 5.20 -25.13 -1.36
CA TYR A 41 4.03 -25.92 -1.74
C TYR A 41 3.92 -27.24 -0.95
N LEU A 42 5.03 -27.96 -0.78
CA LEU A 42 5.03 -29.20 0.01
C LEU A 42 4.65 -28.97 1.48
N ARG A 43 4.95 -27.78 2.03
CA ARG A 43 4.60 -27.41 3.41
C ARG A 43 3.14 -26.96 3.55
N THR A 44 2.67 -26.07 2.68
CA THR A 44 1.40 -25.34 2.86
C THR A 44 0.28 -25.84 1.97
N ASN A 45 0.58 -26.60 0.91
CA ASN A 45 -0.33 -26.96 -0.20
C ASN A 45 -0.69 -25.81 -1.14
N GLU A 46 -0.07 -24.64 -0.98
CA GLU A 46 -0.35 -23.44 -1.77
C GLU A 46 0.91 -22.60 -1.91
N VAL A 47 1.10 -21.95 -3.05
CA VAL A 47 2.27 -21.10 -3.26
C VAL A 47 1.92 -19.84 -4.03
N TYR A 48 2.50 -18.72 -3.60
CA TYR A 48 2.28 -17.41 -4.19
C TYR A 48 3.56 -16.92 -4.88
N LEU A 49 3.56 -16.92 -6.21
CA LEU A 49 4.70 -16.59 -7.04
C LEU A 49 4.83 -15.09 -7.25
N PRO A 50 6.00 -14.48 -7.03
CA PRO A 50 6.27 -13.12 -7.47
C PRO A 50 6.08 -12.97 -8.99
N THR A 51 5.77 -11.75 -9.48
CA THR A 51 5.56 -11.50 -10.93
C THR A 51 6.72 -11.91 -11.82
N LEU A 52 7.94 -11.85 -11.30
CA LEU A 52 9.14 -12.20 -12.06
C LEU A 52 9.37 -13.72 -12.15
N VAL A 53 8.60 -14.52 -11.40
CA VAL A 53 8.70 -15.98 -11.40
C VAL A 53 7.66 -16.53 -12.36
N ASP A 54 8.16 -17.18 -13.41
CA ASP A 54 7.32 -17.85 -14.38
C ASP A 54 6.67 -19.09 -13.75
N ARG A 55 5.33 -19.10 -13.72
CA ARG A 55 4.52 -20.22 -13.25
C ARG A 55 4.80 -21.51 -14.02
N THR A 56 5.03 -21.41 -15.33
CA THR A 56 5.33 -22.56 -16.18
C THR A 56 6.74 -23.09 -15.90
N ALA A 57 7.69 -22.23 -15.53
CA ALA A 57 9.01 -22.68 -15.09
C ALA A 57 8.91 -23.47 -13.77
N LEU A 58 8.10 -23.01 -12.82
CA LEU A 58 7.87 -23.77 -11.58
C LEU A 58 7.15 -25.11 -11.80
N GLU A 59 6.20 -25.16 -12.74
CA GLU A 59 5.53 -26.42 -13.12
C GLU A 59 6.53 -27.47 -13.63
N LYS A 60 7.52 -27.05 -14.41
CA LYS A 60 8.61 -27.94 -14.88
C LYS A 60 9.45 -28.46 -13.71
N GLU A 61 9.69 -27.65 -12.69
CA GLU A 61 10.41 -28.08 -11.49
C GLU A 61 9.60 -29.14 -10.72
N PHE A 62 8.29 -28.94 -10.52
CA PHE A 62 7.44 -29.97 -9.91
C PHE A 62 7.48 -31.29 -10.68
N SER A 63 7.43 -31.22 -12.02
CA SER A 63 7.57 -32.39 -12.89
C SER A 63 8.94 -33.05 -12.72
N PHE A 64 10.03 -32.27 -12.65
CA PHE A 64 11.38 -32.78 -12.42
C PHE A 64 11.47 -33.55 -11.09
N TYR A 65 10.95 -32.97 -10.01
CA TYR A 65 10.97 -33.62 -8.69
C TYR A 65 9.97 -34.77 -8.57
N GLY A 66 9.11 -35.01 -9.56
CA GLY A 66 8.07 -36.03 -9.54
C GLY A 66 6.99 -35.74 -8.50
N ILE A 67 6.66 -34.47 -8.29
CA ILE A 67 5.64 -34.01 -7.34
C ILE A 67 4.35 -33.76 -8.10
N GLU A 68 3.28 -34.43 -7.70
CA GLU A 68 1.94 -34.16 -8.22
C GLU A 68 1.42 -32.85 -7.61
N VAL A 69 1.17 -31.86 -8.47
CA VAL A 69 0.78 -30.49 -8.08
C VAL A 69 -0.59 -30.17 -8.65
N ASP A 70 -1.51 -29.71 -7.81
CA ASP A 70 -2.70 -29.00 -8.30
C ASP A 70 -2.29 -27.56 -8.61
N MET A 71 -2.11 -27.26 -9.91
CA MET A 71 -1.73 -25.93 -10.36
C MET A 71 -2.75 -24.86 -9.95
N LYS A 72 -3.99 -25.19 -9.55
CA LYS A 72 -4.94 -24.20 -8.99
C LYS A 72 -4.45 -23.55 -7.70
N ASN A 73 -3.61 -24.24 -6.94
CA ASN A 73 -3.01 -23.76 -5.69
C ASN A 73 -1.67 -23.03 -5.92
N VAL A 74 -1.26 -22.87 -7.18
CA VAL A 74 -0.13 -22.03 -7.59
C VAL A 74 -0.70 -20.69 -8.04
N HIS A 75 -0.55 -19.69 -7.19
CA HIS A 75 -1.11 -18.37 -7.38
C HIS A 75 -0.03 -17.39 -7.83
N GLU A 76 -0.32 -16.54 -8.79
CA GLU A 76 0.52 -15.36 -9.03
C GLU A 76 0.19 -14.33 -7.92
N ARG A 77 1.22 -13.95 -7.17
CA ARG A 77 1.14 -12.98 -6.07
C ARG A 77 0.57 -11.64 -6.51
N ASN A 78 0.66 -11.30 -7.80
CA ASN A 78 0.15 -10.06 -8.38
C ASN A 78 -1.06 -10.27 -9.32
N GLY A 79 -1.84 -11.33 -9.12
CA GLY A 79 -3.10 -11.56 -9.84
C GLY A 79 -4.26 -10.69 -9.35
N ARG A 80 -5.48 -10.99 -9.81
CA ARG A 80 -6.72 -10.27 -9.46
C ARG A 80 -6.92 -10.05 -7.94
N LYS A 81 -6.59 -11.04 -7.11
CA LYS A 81 -6.69 -10.94 -5.65
C LYS A 81 -5.81 -9.81 -5.08
N TYR A 82 -4.63 -9.59 -5.63
CA TYR A 82 -3.73 -8.52 -5.19
C TYR A 82 -4.23 -7.13 -5.61
N ILE A 83 -4.91 -7.03 -6.75
CA ILE A 83 -5.61 -5.79 -7.15
C ILE A 83 -6.72 -5.46 -6.15
N GLU A 84 -7.50 -6.48 -5.74
CA GLU A 84 -8.55 -6.35 -4.73
C GLU A 84 -7.98 -5.94 -3.36
N GLU A 85 -6.76 -6.36 -3.01
CA GLU A 85 -6.05 -5.94 -1.78
C GLU A 85 -5.39 -4.55 -1.88
N ILE A 86 -4.93 -4.14 -3.06
CA ILE A 86 -4.30 -2.82 -3.26
C ILE A 86 -5.35 -1.70 -3.23
N ALA A 87 -6.51 -1.91 -3.84
CA ALA A 87 -7.56 -0.90 -3.91
C ALA A 87 -7.90 -0.23 -2.55
N PRO A 88 -8.14 -0.97 -1.45
CA PRO A 88 -8.40 -0.37 -0.14
C PRO A 88 -7.17 0.36 0.43
N ARG A 89 -5.95 -0.10 0.11
CA ARG A 89 -4.71 0.58 0.55
C ARG A 89 -4.52 1.92 -0.17
N ILE A 90 -4.81 1.97 -1.48
CA ILE A 90 -4.83 3.23 -2.25
C ILE A 90 -5.88 4.17 -1.66
N ALA A 91 -7.10 3.68 -1.40
CA ALA A 91 -8.17 4.49 -0.83
C ALA A 91 -7.79 5.05 0.56
N SER A 92 -7.15 4.24 1.41
CA SER A 92 -6.64 4.69 2.72
C SER A 92 -5.56 5.74 2.56
N ALA A 93 -4.54 5.48 1.73
CA ALA A 93 -3.44 6.41 1.51
C ALA A 93 -3.93 7.74 0.89
N GLN A 94 -4.90 7.69 -0.02
CA GLN A 94 -5.52 8.89 -0.58
C GLN A 94 -6.26 9.68 0.49
N LYS A 95 -7.01 9.00 1.38
CA LYS A 95 -7.68 9.67 2.50
C LYS A 95 -6.67 10.34 3.43
N ASP A 96 -5.57 9.67 3.76
CA ASP A 96 -4.53 10.23 4.63
C ASP A 96 -3.87 11.46 3.98
N LEU A 97 -3.58 11.37 2.68
CA LEU A 97 -3.06 12.49 1.90
C LEU A 97 -4.05 13.67 1.88
N ASP A 98 -5.34 13.41 1.66
CA ASP A 98 -6.36 14.45 1.68
C ASP A 98 -6.38 15.19 3.04
N LEU A 99 -6.33 14.45 4.15
CA LEU A 99 -6.33 15.04 5.50
C LEU A 99 -5.08 15.87 5.77
N LEU A 100 -3.90 15.38 5.38
CA LEU A 100 -2.65 16.13 5.49
C LEU A 100 -2.67 17.41 4.65
N THR A 101 -3.28 17.38 3.46
CA THR A 101 -3.44 18.58 2.63
C THR A 101 -4.37 19.60 3.29
N VAL A 102 -5.48 19.15 3.88
CA VAL A 102 -6.38 20.05 4.64
C VAL A 102 -5.66 20.67 5.84
N GLU A 103 -4.83 19.89 6.54
CA GLU A 103 -4.02 20.42 7.64
C GLU A 103 -2.96 21.43 7.16
N ARG A 104 -2.26 21.15 6.06
CA ARG A 104 -1.35 22.10 5.40
C ARG A 104 -2.06 23.42 5.12
N LEU A 105 -3.24 23.38 4.52
CA LEU A 105 -4.03 24.57 4.20
C LEU A 105 -4.39 25.36 5.45
N ALA A 106 -4.74 24.69 6.56
CA ALA A 106 -5.03 25.36 7.82
C ALA A 106 -3.78 26.07 8.39
N ILE A 107 -2.60 25.45 8.27
CA ILE A 107 -1.31 26.04 8.67
C ILE A 107 -0.99 27.26 7.81
N GLU A 108 -1.06 27.13 6.49
CA GLU A 108 -0.78 28.22 5.55
C GLU A 108 -1.74 29.40 5.77
N THR A 109 -3.02 29.11 6.01
CA THR A 109 -4.04 30.10 6.36
C THR A 109 -3.68 30.83 7.65
N ALA A 110 -3.31 30.10 8.71
CA ALA A 110 -2.91 30.69 9.98
C ALA A 110 -1.66 31.57 9.85
N ALA A 111 -0.62 31.05 9.19
CA ALA A 111 0.61 31.79 8.93
C ALA A 111 0.36 33.09 8.14
N PHE A 112 -0.56 33.05 7.15
CA PHE A 112 -0.94 34.25 6.42
C PHE A 112 -1.62 35.29 7.31
N VAL A 113 -2.52 34.88 8.21
CA VAL A 113 -3.17 35.80 9.17
C VAL A 113 -2.15 36.41 10.13
N GLU A 114 -1.24 35.61 10.68
CA GLU A 114 -0.18 36.08 11.58
C GLU A 114 0.73 37.12 10.92
N LEU A 115 1.17 36.87 9.67
CA LEU A 115 2.00 37.79 8.91
C LEU A 115 1.29 39.13 8.61
N LYS A 116 -0.04 39.12 8.54
CA LYS A 116 -0.85 40.31 8.23
C LYS A 116 -1.18 41.18 9.44
N TYR A 117 -0.52 40.96 10.60
CA TYR A 117 -0.47 41.81 11.80
C TYR A 117 -1.57 42.89 11.89
N VAL A 118 -2.50 42.72 12.84
CA VAL A 118 -3.38 43.77 13.39
C VAL A 118 -4.57 44.17 12.51
N GLN A 119 -5.76 43.61 12.84
CA GLN A 119 -7.04 44.30 13.07
C GLN A 119 -8.16 43.24 13.14
N SER A 120 -9.07 43.38 14.11
CA SER A 120 -10.25 42.52 14.35
C SER A 120 -11.26 42.56 13.18
N ARG A 121 -10.86 42.08 12.01
CA ARG A 121 -11.67 41.99 10.79
C ARG A 121 -11.55 40.58 10.22
N PRO A 122 -12.61 40.07 9.58
CA PRO A 122 -12.52 38.83 8.83
C PRO A 122 -11.54 39.00 7.66
N TYR A 123 -10.59 38.07 7.58
CA TYR A 123 -9.59 37.98 6.52
C TYR A 123 -10.14 37.17 5.36
N GLN A 124 -10.02 37.70 4.15
CA GLN A 124 -10.25 36.95 2.92
C GLN A 124 -8.90 36.52 2.36
N ILE A 125 -8.69 35.21 2.29
CA ILE A 125 -7.45 34.58 1.85
C ILE A 125 -7.74 33.86 0.54
N SER A 126 -7.04 34.24 -0.53
CA SER A 126 -7.10 33.53 -1.80
C SER A 126 -6.40 32.19 -1.66
N LEU A 127 -7.05 31.13 -2.10
CA LEU A 127 -6.43 29.81 -2.18
C LEU A 127 -5.49 29.78 -3.40
N PRO A 128 -4.30 29.18 -3.28
CA PRO A 128 -3.47 28.88 -4.44
C PRO A 128 -4.26 28.06 -5.47
N ASP A 129 -3.98 28.24 -6.76
CA ASP A 129 -4.56 27.41 -7.84
C ASP A 129 -3.97 25.97 -7.85
N GLU A 130 -3.40 25.52 -6.74
CA GLU A 130 -2.89 24.17 -6.58
C GLU A 130 -4.05 23.16 -6.58
N VAL A 131 -3.74 21.94 -7.03
CA VAL A 131 -4.71 20.93 -7.44
C VAL A 131 -5.77 20.69 -6.36
N ASP A 132 -6.98 21.18 -6.66
CA ASP A 132 -8.27 20.83 -6.03
C ASP A 132 -8.41 21.04 -4.52
N ASP A 133 -7.64 21.97 -3.94
CA ASP A 133 -7.76 22.37 -2.53
C ASP A 133 -9.21 22.75 -2.16
N SER A 134 -9.94 23.38 -3.09
CA SER A 134 -11.35 23.74 -2.88
C SER A 134 -12.29 22.54 -2.72
N ALA A 135 -12.08 21.45 -3.46
CA ALA A 135 -12.89 20.24 -3.31
C ALA A 135 -12.55 19.51 -2.00
N LEU A 136 -11.29 19.53 -1.58
CA LEU A 136 -10.89 18.95 -0.29
C LEU A 136 -11.56 19.66 0.89
N LEU A 137 -11.65 20.99 0.84
CA LEU A 137 -12.35 21.78 1.87
C LEU A 137 -13.86 21.54 1.87
N GLN A 138 -14.45 21.24 0.71
CA GLN A 138 -15.85 20.81 0.62
C GLN A 138 -16.05 19.38 1.13
N LYS A 139 -15.05 18.50 0.95
CA LYS A 139 -15.08 17.10 1.37
C LYS A 139 -14.84 16.93 2.88
N TYR A 140 -14.00 17.77 3.48
CA TYR A 140 -13.63 17.71 4.91
C TYR A 140 -13.80 19.06 5.64
N PRO A 141 -14.99 19.69 5.61
CA PRO A 141 -15.19 21.04 6.14
C PRO A 141 -14.99 21.12 7.66
N GLU A 142 -15.45 20.11 8.41
CA GLU A 142 -15.34 20.10 9.87
C GLU A 142 -13.90 19.87 10.34
N PHE A 143 -13.14 19.01 9.66
CA PHE A 143 -11.73 18.80 9.98
C PHE A 143 -10.91 20.07 9.75
N PHE A 144 -11.18 20.78 8.64
CA PHE A 144 -10.55 22.08 8.39
C PHE A 144 -10.89 23.11 9.47
N ARG A 145 -12.17 23.19 9.89
CA ARG A 145 -12.63 24.09 10.96
C ARG A 145 -11.93 23.81 12.29
N GLU A 146 -11.82 22.55 12.67
CA GLU A 146 -11.11 22.11 13.88
C GLU A 146 -9.64 22.54 13.83
N ARG A 147 -8.94 22.27 12.72
CA ARG A 147 -7.54 22.65 12.54
C ARG A 147 -7.31 24.17 12.54
N LEU A 148 -8.25 24.95 12.01
CA LEU A 148 -8.21 26.41 12.13
C LEU A 148 -8.45 26.87 13.57
N LEU A 149 -9.39 26.25 14.28
CA LEU A 149 -9.72 26.59 15.67
C LEU A 149 -8.55 26.29 16.61
N ASP A 150 -7.86 25.17 16.42
CA ASP A 150 -6.62 24.82 17.13
C ASP A 150 -5.52 25.90 16.98
N ARG A 151 -5.64 26.74 15.93
CA ARG A 151 -4.73 27.84 15.60
C ARG A 151 -5.35 29.21 15.90
N GLY A 152 -6.44 29.26 16.67
CA GLY A 152 -7.09 30.51 17.08
C GLY A 152 -7.86 31.21 15.96
N LEU A 153 -8.28 30.49 14.92
CA LEU A 153 -9.05 31.03 13.80
C LEU A 153 -10.44 30.39 13.68
N LEU A 154 -11.44 31.23 13.43
CA LEU A 154 -12.81 30.81 13.09
C LEU A 154 -13.00 30.83 11.59
N PHE A 155 -13.38 29.70 11.01
CA PHE A 155 -13.84 29.61 9.64
C PHE A 155 -15.22 30.26 9.49
N GLN A 156 -15.38 31.14 8.50
CA GLN A 156 -16.68 31.76 8.19
C GLN A 156 -17.30 31.17 6.93
N SER A 157 -16.57 31.18 5.82
CA SER A 157 -17.07 30.67 4.54
C SER A 157 -15.96 30.42 3.53
N ILE A 158 -16.29 29.61 2.52
CA ILE A 158 -15.51 29.42 1.30
C ILE A 158 -16.35 29.91 0.12
N GLY A 159 -15.71 30.53 -0.87
CA GLY A 159 -16.41 31.03 -2.05
C GLY A 159 -15.48 31.29 -3.22
N VAL A 160 -16.07 31.74 -4.32
CA VAL A 160 -15.37 32.11 -5.55
C VAL A 160 -15.47 33.62 -5.72
N ASP A 161 -14.35 34.28 -6.01
CA ASP A 161 -14.32 35.72 -6.26
C ASP A 161 -14.71 36.08 -7.70
N ARG A 162 -14.65 37.37 -8.04
CA ARG A 162 -15.01 37.87 -9.38
C ARG A 162 -14.06 37.38 -10.48
N ASN A 163 -12.84 36.98 -10.12
CA ASN A 163 -11.82 36.47 -11.02
C ASN A 163 -11.89 34.95 -11.18
N LYS A 164 -12.91 34.30 -10.59
CA LYS A 164 -13.08 32.84 -10.53
C LYS A 164 -12.03 32.13 -9.68
N SER A 165 -11.33 32.86 -8.80
CA SER A 165 -10.40 32.28 -7.84
C SER A 165 -11.11 31.94 -6.53
N TRP A 166 -10.78 30.81 -5.94
CA TRP A 166 -11.35 30.41 -4.66
C TRP A 166 -10.74 31.22 -3.51
N TYR A 167 -11.56 31.54 -2.51
CA TYR A 167 -11.14 32.20 -1.29
C TYR A 167 -11.77 31.59 -0.06
N ILE A 168 -11.10 31.75 1.08
CA ILE A 168 -11.60 31.43 2.40
C ILE A 168 -11.73 32.72 3.21
N LYS A 169 -12.82 32.83 3.97
CA LYS A 169 -13.00 33.85 5.00
C LYS A 169 -12.78 33.25 6.37
N VAL A 170 -11.84 33.83 7.12
CA VAL A 170 -11.51 33.44 8.49
C VAL A 170 -11.48 34.67 9.40
N GLN A 171 -11.65 34.47 10.71
CA GLN A 171 -11.56 35.53 11.71
C GLN A 171 -10.71 35.06 12.88
N SER A 172 -9.83 35.91 13.40
CA SER A 172 -9.09 35.59 14.62
C SER A 172 -10.02 35.54 15.83
N VAL A 173 -9.83 34.54 16.69
CA VAL A 173 -10.43 34.50 18.02
C VAL A 173 -9.59 35.44 18.89
N ASP A 174 -10.05 36.68 19.04
CA ASP A 174 -9.45 37.65 19.98
C ASP A 174 -9.32 36.97 21.36
N THR A 175 -8.10 36.92 21.92
CA THR A 175 -7.83 36.47 23.30
C THR A 175 -7.91 37.64 24.27
#